data_AF-A0AAP9YGV9-F1
#
_entry.id   AF-A0AAP9YGV9-F1
#
_cell.length_a   1.000
_cell.length_b   1.000
_cell.length_c   1.000
_cell.angle_alpha   90.00
_cell.angle_beta   90.00
_cell.angle_gamma   90.00
#
_symmetry.space_group_name_H-M   'P 1'
#
loop_
_entity.id
_entity.type
_entity.pdbx_description
1 polymer ?
#
loop_
_entity_poly.entity_id
_entity_poly.type
_entity_poly.pdbx_seq_one_letter_code
_entity_poly.pdbx_strand_id
1 'polypeptide(L)'
;MKVGHEIPVNSTAARVMGRGEVYESGKQHGSVCQDIPLPTRKPTAAELAWETFVDLSGAKFGRFTVIGLSDGIKGKWVVRCACGNYSARTSKAIRNPNNSADCCEECRHLLYLKKSEIWRRTGKHVALEELV
;
A
#
# COMPACT_ATOMS: atom_id res chain seq x y z
N MET A 1 -40.73 6.09 2.56
CA MET A 1 -40.63 7.34 1.77
C MET A 1 -39.17 7.52 1.37
N LYS A 2 -38.88 7.65 0.07
CA LYS A 2 -37.50 7.91 -0.40
C LYS A 2 -37.20 9.40 -0.19
N VAL A 3 -36.33 9.70 0.77
CA VAL A 3 -35.82 11.05 1.04
C VAL A 3 -35.09 11.55 -0.22
N GLY A 4 -35.45 12.73 -0.75
CA GLY A 4 -34.68 13.38 -1.83
C GLY A 4 -35.41 13.73 -3.13
N HIS A 5 -36.72 13.49 -3.28
CA HIS A 5 -37.49 14.02 -4.43
C HIS A 5 -37.81 15.52 -4.27
N GLU A 6 -37.88 16.02 -3.05
CA GLU A 6 -38.50 17.31 -2.72
C GLU A 6 -37.75 18.57 -3.22
N ILE A 7 -36.57 18.43 -3.82
CA ILE A 7 -35.78 19.54 -4.36
C ILE A 7 -35.18 19.10 -5.70
N PRO A 8 -35.32 19.85 -6.81
CA PRO A 8 -34.62 19.53 -8.05
C PRO A 8 -33.11 19.62 -7.83
N VAL A 9 -32.46 18.46 -7.74
CA VAL A 9 -31.02 18.33 -7.52
C VAL A 9 -30.35 18.29 -8.89
N ASN A 10 -29.46 19.23 -9.19
CA ASN A 10 -28.65 19.17 -10.41
C ASN A 10 -27.66 17.98 -10.36
N SER A 11 -27.09 17.59 -11.51
CA SER A 11 -26.22 16.41 -11.60
C SER A 11 -25.03 16.45 -10.62
N THR A 12 -24.48 17.64 -10.38
CA THR A 12 -23.41 17.87 -9.41
C THR A 12 -23.87 17.55 -8.00
N ALA A 13 -24.98 18.14 -7.57
CA ALA A 13 -25.53 17.92 -6.24
C ALA A 13 -26.03 16.47 -6.07
N ALA A 14 -26.52 15.81 -7.13
CA ALA A 14 -26.91 14.40 -7.08
C ALA A 14 -25.70 13.47 -6.86
N ARG A 15 -24.54 13.80 -7.46
CA ARG A 15 -23.29 13.05 -7.25
C ARG A 15 -22.72 13.26 -5.84
N VAL A 16 -22.90 14.45 -5.25
CA VAL A 16 -22.45 14.77 -3.88
C VAL A 16 -23.37 14.15 -2.82
N MET A 17 -24.68 14.18 -3.06
CA MET A 17 -25.69 13.65 -2.13
C MET A 17 -25.91 12.14 -2.30
N GLY A 18 -25.37 11.55 -3.37
CA GLY A 18 -25.36 10.11 -3.59
C GLY A 18 -24.65 9.39 -2.45
N ARG A 19 -25.21 8.26 -2.00
CA ARG A 19 -24.55 7.41 -0.99
C ARG A 19 -23.22 6.92 -1.56
N GLY A 20 -22.13 7.29 -0.90
CA GLY A 20 -20.84 6.66 -1.18
C GLY A 20 -20.90 5.18 -0.79
N GLU A 21 -20.39 4.31 -1.64
CA GLU A 21 -20.14 2.92 -1.30
C GLU A 21 -18.68 2.81 -0.84
N VAL A 22 -18.48 2.39 0.41
CA VAL A 22 -17.15 2.06 0.90
C VAL A 22 -16.84 0.64 0.42
N TYR A 23 -15.82 0.52 -0.43
CA TYR A 23 -15.31 -0.77 -0.86
C TYR A 23 -14.25 -1.26 0.14
N GLU A 24 -14.60 -2.28 0.91
CA GLU A 24 -13.65 -3.01 1.75
C GLU A 24 -13.29 -4.32 1.05
N SER A 25 -11.98 -4.60 0.91
CA SER A 25 -11.55 -5.83 0.30
C SER A 25 -11.76 -7.00 1.27
N GLY A 26 -12.41 -8.08 0.82
CA GLY A 26 -12.57 -9.30 1.61
C GLY A 26 -11.32 -10.19 1.63
N LYS A 27 -10.16 -9.68 1.19
CA LYS A 27 -8.95 -10.47 1.02
C LYS A 27 -8.28 -10.70 2.37
N GLN A 28 -7.95 -11.96 2.66
CA GLN A 28 -7.13 -12.29 3.81
C GLN A 28 -5.65 -12.06 3.46
N HIS A 29 -5.00 -11.21 4.24
CA HIS A 29 -3.60 -10.84 4.02
C HIS A 29 -2.66 -11.71 4.84
N GLY A 30 -1.71 -12.37 4.17
CA GLY A 30 -0.63 -13.09 4.86
C GLY A 30 0.45 -12.17 5.44
N SER A 31 0.56 -10.93 4.94
CA SER A 31 1.48 -9.91 5.45
C SER A 31 0.72 -8.82 6.21
N VAL A 32 1.39 -8.22 7.20
CA VAL A 32 0.86 -7.05 7.91
C VAL A 32 0.66 -5.89 6.91
N CYS A 33 -0.58 -5.47 6.75
CA CYS A 33 -0.99 -4.32 5.95
C CYS A 33 -2.15 -3.65 6.68
N GLN A 34 -1.89 -2.53 7.32
CA GLN A 34 -2.90 -1.81 8.11
C GLN A 34 -2.79 -0.31 7.85
N ASP A 35 -3.89 0.41 8.00
CA ASP A 35 -4.00 1.85 7.87
C ASP A 35 -3.34 2.60 9.05
N ILE A 36 -3.18 1.93 10.19
CA ILE A 36 -2.58 2.48 11.40
C ILE A 36 -1.03 2.39 11.34
N PRO A 37 -0.30 3.43 11.77
CA PRO A 37 1.16 3.38 11.83
C PRO A 37 1.68 2.23 12.71
N LEU A 38 2.59 1.42 12.16
CA LEU A 38 3.29 0.41 12.92
C LEU A 38 4.30 1.04 13.88
N PRO A 39 4.51 0.47 15.08
CA PRO A 39 5.47 0.99 16.04
C PRO A 39 6.90 0.87 15.49
N THR A 40 7.61 1.99 15.50
CA THR A 40 9.00 2.11 15.04
C THR A 40 9.92 2.56 16.15
N ARG A 41 11.16 2.07 16.11
CA ARG A 41 12.25 2.55 16.97
C ARG A 41 13.40 3.10 16.13
N LYS A 42 14.22 3.96 16.74
CA LYS A 42 15.49 4.40 16.14
C LYS A 42 16.55 3.32 16.34
N PRO A 43 17.51 3.16 15.41
CA PRO A 43 18.66 2.29 15.62
C PRO A 43 19.45 2.73 16.85
N THR A 44 19.91 1.77 17.66
CA THR A 44 20.77 2.04 18.82
C THR A 44 22.21 2.30 18.36
N ALA A 45 23.01 3.06 19.12
CA ALA A 45 24.41 3.34 18.79
C ALA A 45 25.25 2.06 18.55
N ALA A 46 24.97 0.98 19.28
CA ALA A 46 25.62 -0.32 19.09
C ALA A 46 25.28 -0.97 17.73
N GLU A 47 24.06 -0.78 17.23
CA GLU A 47 23.62 -1.34 15.94
C GLU A 47 24.22 -0.56 14.77
N LEU A 48 24.35 0.77 14.93
CA LEU A 48 25.02 1.64 13.96
C LEU A 48 26.53 1.37 13.85
N ALA A 49 27.15 0.84 14.91
CA ALA A 49 28.57 0.50 14.91
C ALA A 49 28.89 -0.79 14.15
N TRP A 50 27.89 -1.57 13.74
CA TRP A 50 28.11 -2.80 12.97
C TRP A 50 28.30 -2.50 11.49
N GLU A 51 29.38 -3.01 10.89
CA GLU A 51 29.71 -2.79 9.47
C GLU A 51 28.66 -3.34 8.49
N THR A 52 27.86 -4.31 8.92
CA THR A 52 26.79 -4.92 8.10
C THR A 52 25.47 -4.16 8.18
N PHE A 53 25.30 -3.29 9.17
CA PHE A 53 24.08 -2.53 9.36
C PHE A 53 24.09 -1.28 8.48
N VAL A 54 23.08 -1.18 7.61
CA VAL A 54 22.86 0.03 6.81
C VAL A 54 21.49 0.56 7.21
N ASP A 55 21.47 1.83 7.63
CA ASP A 55 20.21 2.50 7.89
C ASP A 55 19.48 2.76 6.57
N LEU A 56 18.29 2.16 6.43
CA LEU A 56 17.44 2.30 5.26
C LEU A 56 16.31 3.31 5.50
N SER A 57 16.30 4.00 6.64
CA SER A 57 15.30 5.01 6.97
C SER A 57 15.24 6.10 5.89
N GLY A 58 14.04 6.41 5.39
CA GLY A 58 13.82 7.39 4.32
C GLY A 58 14.03 6.87 2.90
N ALA A 59 14.56 5.64 2.72
CA ALA A 59 14.72 5.07 1.39
C ALA A 59 13.36 4.85 0.70
N LYS A 60 13.33 5.06 -0.62
CA LYS A 60 12.15 4.80 -1.47
C LYS A 60 12.45 3.62 -2.40
N PHE A 61 11.51 2.71 -2.51
CA PHE A 61 11.56 1.58 -3.44
C PHE A 61 10.14 1.20 -3.83
N GLY A 62 9.90 0.90 -5.10
CA GLY A 62 8.55 0.72 -5.63
C GLY A 62 7.58 1.82 -5.18
N ARG A 63 6.46 1.43 -4.58
CA ARG A 63 5.47 2.36 -4.00
C ARG A 63 5.68 2.62 -2.50
N PHE A 64 6.79 2.16 -1.93
CA PHE A 64 7.05 2.23 -0.50
C PHE A 64 8.06 3.32 -0.14
N THR A 65 7.85 3.92 1.03
CA THR A 65 8.83 4.77 1.72
C THR A 65 9.14 4.14 3.08
N VAL A 66 10.42 3.93 3.37
CA VAL A 66 10.87 3.36 4.65
C VAL A 66 10.76 4.41 5.75
N ILE A 67 10.04 4.08 6.82
CA ILE A 67 9.83 4.98 7.98
C ILE A 67 10.91 4.73 9.04
N GLY A 68 11.23 3.47 9.33
CA GLY A 68 12.23 3.11 10.33
C GLY A 68 12.23 1.62 10.67
N LEU A 69 13.03 1.24 11.67
CA LEU A 69 13.06 -0.13 12.18
C LEU A 69 11.80 -0.45 12.96
N SER A 70 11.26 -1.65 12.77
CA SER A 70 10.12 -2.13 13.55
C SER A 70 10.53 -2.41 14.99
N ASP A 71 9.70 -1.97 15.93
CA ASP A 71 9.88 -2.27 17.36
C ASP A 71 9.35 -3.67 17.71
N GLY A 72 8.20 -4.05 17.15
CA GLY A 72 7.56 -5.34 17.41
C GLY A 72 8.12 -6.53 16.61
N ILE A 73 8.77 -6.28 15.47
CA ILE A 73 9.26 -7.36 14.58
C ILE A 73 10.75 -7.21 14.33
N LYS A 74 11.56 -8.05 14.98
CA LYS A 74 13.01 -8.05 14.84
C LYS A 74 13.44 -8.22 13.37
N GLY A 75 14.36 -7.36 12.92
CA GLY A 75 14.96 -7.44 11.58
C GLY A 75 14.05 -7.00 10.43
N LYS A 76 12.89 -6.37 10.71
CA LYS A 76 12.03 -5.78 9.70
C LYS A 76 11.99 -4.25 9.81
N TRP A 77 11.74 -3.64 8.66
CA TRP A 77 11.55 -2.21 8.50
C TRP A 77 10.06 -1.94 8.30
N VAL A 78 9.57 -0.90 8.96
CA VAL A 78 8.24 -0.35 8.73
C VAL A 78 8.31 0.51 7.49
N VAL A 79 7.44 0.21 6.54
CA VAL A 79 7.31 0.93 5.27
C VAL A 79 5.90 1.47 5.14
N ARG A 80 5.76 2.65 4.56
CA ARG A 80 4.49 3.27 4.19
C ARG A 80 4.29 3.17 2.69
N CYS A 81 3.18 2.59 2.27
CA CYS A 81 2.78 2.54 0.87
C CYS A 81 2.19 3.88 0.44
N ALA A 82 2.29 4.21 -0.85
CA ALA A 82 1.65 5.41 -1.42
C ALA A 82 0.12 5.47 -1.23
N CYS A 83 -0.56 4.33 -0.98
CA CYS A 83 -1.99 4.32 -0.63
C CYS A 83 -2.29 4.74 0.81
N GLY A 84 -1.26 4.86 1.67
CA GLY A 84 -1.41 5.19 3.09
C GLY A 84 -1.13 4.02 4.03
N ASN A 85 -1.30 2.77 3.59
CA ASN A 85 -1.11 1.61 4.45
C ASN A 85 0.35 1.37 4.86
N TYR A 86 0.52 0.85 6.06
CA TYR A 86 1.78 0.46 6.65
C TYR A 86 1.98 -1.05 6.56
N SER A 87 3.21 -1.43 6.21
CA SER A 87 3.62 -2.83 6.12
C SER A 87 5.02 -3.04 6.70
N ALA A 88 5.37 -4.29 6.98
CA ALA A 88 6.70 -4.66 7.43
C ALA A 88 7.45 -5.42 6.32
N ARG A 89 8.64 -4.93 5.93
CA ARG A 89 9.49 -5.55 4.90
C ARG A 89 10.88 -5.84 5.43
N THR A 90 11.56 -6.82 4.84
CA THR A 90 12.94 -7.18 5.21
C THR A 90 13.94 -6.30 4.49
N SER A 91 15.14 -6.12 5.06
CA SER A 91 16.22 -5.36 4.41
C SER A 91 16.56 -5.91 3.02
N LYS A 92 16.45 -7.23 2.82
CA LYS A 92 16.68 -7.90 1.54
C LYS A 92 15.67 -7.46 0.47
N ALA A 93 14.39 -7.32 0.83
CA ALA A 93 13.35 -6.89 -0.11
C ALA A 93 13.50 -5.41 -0.52
N ILE A 94 13.98 -4.58 0.40
CA ILE A 94 14.22 -3.14 0.17
C ILE A 94 15.42 -2.93 -0.76
N ARG A 95 16.51 -3.68 -0.54
CA ARG A 95 17.75 -3.57 -1.34
C ARG A 95 17.66 -4.27 -2.70
N ASN A 96 16.58 -5.01 -2.98
CA ASN A 96 16.44 -5.74 -4.24
C ASN A 96 16.04 -4.79 -5.39
N PRO A 97 16.89 -4.56 -6.41
CA PRO A 97 16.59 -3.65 -7.51
C PRO A 97 15.42 -4.15 -8.38
N ASN A 98 15.16 -5.46 -8.40
CA ASN A 98 14.06 -6.05 -9.16
C ASN A 98 12.68 -5.78 -8.54
N ASN A 99 12.63 -5.17 -7.36
CA ASN A 99 11.39 -4.91 -6.63
C ASN A 99 10.82 -3.50 -6.94
N SER A 100 10.89 -3.09 -8.20
CA SER A 100 10.55 -1.74 -8.69
C SER A 100 9.05 -1.45 -8.70
N ALA A 101 8.19 -2.48 -8.73
CA ALA A 101 6.74 -2.35 -8.68
C ALA A 101 6.14 -2.83 -7.34
N ASP A 102 6.96 -2.97 -6.30
CA ASP A 102 6.47 -3.50 -5.02
C ASP A 102 5.49 -2.54 -4.34
N CYS A 103 4.50 -3.14 -3.68
CA CYS A 103 3.43 -2.41 -3.00
C CYS A 103 2.82 -3.24 -1.86
N CYS A 104 1.93 -2.62 -1.10
CA CYS A 104 1.22 -3.30 -0.02
C CYS A 104 0.24 -4.35 -0.58
N GLU A 105 -0.25 -5.24 0.27
CA GLU A 105 -1.10 -6.35 -0.18
C GLU A 105 -2.45 -5.88 -0.76
N GLU A 106 -3.00 -4.76 -0.25
CA GLU A 106 -4.20 -4.11 -0.80
C GLU A 106 -3.95 -3.60 -2.21
N CYS A 107 -2.89 -2.83 -2.42
CA CYS A 107 -2.52 -2.35 -3.75
C CYS A 107 -2.26 -3.53 -4.69
N ARG A 108 -1.58 -4.58 -4.22
CA ARG A 108 -1.35 -5.77 -5.05
C ARG A 108 -2.66 -6.47 -5.44
N HIS A 109 -3.65 -6.49 -4.54
CA HIS A 109 -4.98 -7.00 -4.87
C HIS A 109 -5.69 -6.14 -5.92
N LEU A 110 -5.66 -4.82 -5.75
CA LEU A 110 -6.23 -3.89 -6.73
C LEU A 110 -5.57 -4.02 -8.11
N LEU A 111 -4.24 -4.18 -8.16
CA LEU A 111 -3.50 -4.41 -9.40
C LEU A 111 -3.90 -5.73 -10.07
N TYR A 112 -4.09 -6.79 -9.28
CA TYR A 112 -4.62 -8.06 -9.79
C TYR A 112 -6.01 -7.91 -10.41
N LEU A 113 -6.94 -7.23 -9.71
CA LEU A 113 -8.29 -6.99 -10.21
C LEU A 113 -8.26 -6.18 -11.52
N LYS A 114 -7.48 -5.09 -11.57
CA LYS A 114 -7.28 -4.30 -12.79
C LYS A 114 -6.76 -5.15 -13.95
N LYS A 115 -5.75 -5.99 -13.71
CA LYS A 115 -5.18 -6.88 -14.72
C LYS A 115 -6.22 -7.88 -15.24
N SER A 116 -7.03 -8.47 -14.35
CA SER A 116 -8.10 -9.38 -14.74
C SER A 116 -9.16 -8.69 -15.61
N GLU A 117 -9.50 -7.44 -15.31
CA GLU A 117 -10.48 -6.67 -16.09
C GLU A 117 -9.95 -6.30 -17.48
N ILE A 118 -8.68 -5.91 -17.58
CA ILE A 118 -8.04 -5.63 -18.87
C ILE A 118 -8.02 -6.88 -19.74
N TRP A 119 -7.65 -8.02 -19.16
CA TRP A 119 -7.70 -9.30 -19.87
C TRP A 119 -9.12 -9.61 -20.34
N ARG A 120 -10.12 -9.51 -19.45
CA ARG A 120 -11.53 -9.76 -19.80
C ARG A 120 -12.03 -8.90 -20.95
N ARG A 121 -11.61 -7.63 -21.02
CA ARG A 121 -12.06 -6.66 -22.04
C ARG A 121 -11.29 -6.72 -23.35
N THR A 122 -9.99 -7.02 -23.31
CA THR A 122 -9.08 -6.84 -24.45
C THR A 122 -8.36 -8.11 -24.90
N GLY A 123 -8.33 -9.16 -24.06
CA GLY A 123 -7.55 -10.37 -24.30
C GLY A 123 -6.03 -10.14 -24.27
N LYS A 124 -5.55 -9.03 -23.69
CA LYS A 124 -4.13 -8.70 -23.60
C LYS A 124 -3.61 -8.85 -22.17
N HIS A 125 -2.40 -9.39 -22.05
CA HIS A 125 -1.67 -9.39 -20.79
C HIS A 125 -0.90 -8.07 -20.63
N VAL A 126 -0.96 -7.49 -19.43
CA VAL A 126 -0.28 -6.25 -19.07
C VAL A 126 0.69 -6.52 -17.92
N ALA A 127 1.88 -5.91 -18.00
CA ALA A 127 2.89 -5.98 -16.96
C ALA A 127 2.44 -5.19 -15.70
N LEU A 128 2.98 -5.52 -14.53
CA LEU A 128 2.50 -4.90 -13.28
C LEU A 128 3.01 -3.45 -13.18
N GLU A 129 4.18 -3.20 -13.75
CA GLU A 129 4.88 -1.92 -13.87
C GLU A 129 4.06 -0.89 -14.65
N GLU A 130 3.24 -1.32 -15.61
CA GLU A 130 2.37 -0.44 -16.41
C GLU A 130 1.10 0.00 -15.65
N LEU A 131 0.77 -0.65 -14.54
CA LEU A 131 -0.46 -0.41 -13.76
C LEU A 131 -0.23 0.35 -12.46
N VAL A 132 1.04 0.53 -12.08
CA VAL A 132 1.49 1.20 -10.85
C VAL A 132 1.56 2.71 -11.07
#